data_AF-A0A3M7GAU7-F1
#
_entry.id   AF-A0A3M7GAU7-F1
#
_cell.length_a   1.000
_cell.length_b   1.000
_cell.length_c   1.000
_cell.angle_alpha   90.00
_cell.angle_beta   90.00
_cell.angle_gamma   90.00
#
_symmetry.space_group_name_H-M   'P 1'
#
loop_
_entity.id
_entity.type
_entity.pdbx_description
1 polymer ?
#
loop_
_entity_poly.entity_id
_entity_poly.type
_entity_poly.pdbx_seq_one_letter_code
_entity_poly.pdbx_strand_id
1 'polypeptide(L)'
;MFLHLYHNDVDDKEHLAIVFGPHIRSKSLDAPRPGETERDRMIRGAYVGTLYPGRTSSRVQQIRKDAGVSSRPSASYLSGLNGPGSAGPPSPVSSEKSDDVGDTASTGYGSYPAELGPPMVRIHSECYTGETVWSARCDCGEQLDEAARLMSLPAPTPVSTPGSELSEPHAHDNPTPTLPSCGGVIIYLRQEGRGIGLKEKLKAYNLQDLGHDTMEANLLLRHPGDARSYGLATAMLLDLGLGREDLGVDARGHDRGFKLLTNNPDKVRAVEGPNREAKVIERVPMVPLHWQTGGERGVHGPEVERYLATKIEKFKHLLSG
;
A
#
# COMPACT_ATOMS: atom_id res chain seq x y z
N MET A 1 5.43 6.02 7.01
CA MET A 1 4.16 5.29 7.18
C MET A 1 3.14 6.24 7.76
N PHE A 2 1.91 6.21 7.27
CA PHE A 2 0.77 6.99 7.77
C PHE A 2 -0.37 6.06 8.14
N LEU A 3 -1.14 6.44 9.15
CA LEU A 3 -2.30 5.68 9.62
C LEU A 3 -3.56 6.51 9.39
N HIS A 4 -4.54 5.93 8.71
CA HIS A 4 -5.86 6.54 8.52
C HIS A 4 -6.93 5.68 9.16
N LEU A 5 -7.75 6.28 10.01
CA LEU A 5 -8.85 5.62 10.70
C LEU A 5 -10.15 5.93 9.97
N TYR A 6 -10.91 4.89 9.63
CA TYR A 6 -12.20 4.97 8.95
C TYR A 6 -13.29 4.43 9.86
N HIS A 7 -14.30 5.22 10.15
CA HIS A 7 -15.46 4.78 10.90
C HIS A 7 -16.53 4.20 9.96
N ASN A 8 -17.04 3.02 10.27
CA ASN A 8 -18.11 2.35 9.52
C ASN A 8 -19.45 2.54 10.24
N ASP A 9 -20.38 3.21 9.59
CA ASP A 9 -21.71 3.54 10.12
C ASP A 9 -22.67 2.33 10.16
N VAL A 10 -22.32 1.23 9.49
CA VAL A 10 -23.14 -0.01 9.48
C VAL A 10 -22.92 -0.86 10.74
N ASP A 11 -21.67 -0.95 11.22
CA ASP A 11 -21.32 -1.81 12.37
C ASP A 11 -20.64 -1.08 13.53
N ASP A 12 -20.55 0.26 13.44
CA ASP A 12 -19.95 1.16 14.45
C ASP A 12 -18.47 0.86 14.74
N LYS A 13 -17.79 0.14 13.84
CA LYS A 13 -16.36 -0.18 13.99
C LYS A 13 -15.47 0.79 13.25
N GLU A 14 -14.26 0.92 13.77
CA GLU A 14 -13.19 1.68 13.13
C GLU A 14 -12.23 0.75 12.41
N HIS A 15 -11.91 1.03 11.16
CA HIS A 15 -10.99 0.27 10.32
C HIS A 15 -9.76 1.11 10.00
N LEU A 16 -8.64 0.47 9.70
CA LEU A 16 -7.36 1.15 9.55
C LEU A 16 -6.85 1.00 8.12
N ALA A 17 -6.37 2.08 7.52
CA ALA A 17 -5.48 2.01 6.37
C ALA A 17 -4.06 2.37 6.81
N ILE A 18 -3.14 1.44 6.60
CA ILE A 18 -1.71 1.60 6.87
C ILE A 18 -1.03 1.92 5.54
N VAL A 19 -0.64 3.18 5.37
CA VAL A 19 -0.11 3.71 4.12
C VAL A 19 1.41 3.82 4.18
N PHE A 20 2.06 3.30 3.15
CA PHE A 20 3.50 3.32 2.95
C PHE A 20 3.84 4.26 1.81
N GLY A 21 4.78 5.18 2.06
CA GLY A 21 5.12 6.26 1.14
C GLY A 21 4.20 7.49 1.24
N PRO A 22 4.56 8.60 0.57
CA PRO A 22 3.83 9.87 0.65
C PRO A 22 2.76 10.06 -0.43
N HIS A 23 2.66 9.15 -1.40
CA HIS A 23 1.90 9.35 -2.63
C HIS A 23 0.43 8.90 -2.56
N ILE A 24 0.09 8.04 -1.60
CA ILE A 24 -1.28 7.58 -1.34
C ILE A 24 -1.86 8.46 -0.23
N ARG A 25 -3.01 9.09 -0.48
CA ARG A 25 -3.57 10.13 0.40
C ARG A 25 -5.09 10.06 0.42
N SER A 26 -5.69 10.20 1.59
CA SER A 26 -7.14 10.26 1.75
C SER A 26 -7.68 11.60 1.24
N LYS A 27 -8.60 11.55 0.28
CA LYS A 27 -9.31 12.71 -0.28
C LYS A 27 -10.19 13.36 0.76
N SER A 28 -11.01 12.57 1.47
CA SER A 28 -11.93 13.09 2.49
C SER A 28 -11.19 13.71 3.68
N LEU A 29 -10.05 13.11 4.10
CA LEU A 29 -9.18 13.71 5.10
C LEU A 29 -8.53 14.98 4.57
N ASP A 30 -7.98 14.98 3.36
CA ASP A 30 -7.27 16.13 2.85
C ASP A 30 -8.19 17.25 2.31
N ALA A 31 -9.51 17.04 2.22
CA ALA A 31 -10.46 18.08 1.83
C ALA A 31 -10.55 19.21 2.87
N PRO A 32 -10.62 20.49 2.44
CA PRO A 32 -10.88 21.61 3.34
C PRO A 32 -12.31 21.57 3.86
N ARG A 33 -12.52 21.93 5.13
CA ARG A 33 -13.86 22.03 5.73
C ARG A 33 -14.26 23.50 5.95
N PRO A 34 -15.54 23.88 5.80
CA PRO A 34 -15.99 25.24 6.06
C PRO A 34 -15.64 25.68 7.49
N GLY A 35 -14.99 26.84 7.64
CA GLY A 35 -14.58 27.39 8.92
C GLY A 35 -13.36 26.72 9.59
N GLU A 36 -12.73 25.73 8.94
CA GLU A 36 -11.55 25.03 9.47
C GLU A 36 -10.29 25.90 9.38
N THR A 37 -9.55 26.04 10.49
CA THR A 37 -8.23 26.69 10.49
C THR A 37 -7.14 25.72 10.03
N GLU A 38 -5.97 26.23 9.61
CA GLU A 38 -4.81 25.35 9.30
C GLU A 38 -4.37 24.50 10.50
N ARG A 39 -4.56 25.01 11.73
CA ARG A 39 -4.28 24.25 12.95
C ARG A 39 -5.26 23.08 13.10
N ASP A 40 -6.55 23.31 12.91
CA ASP A 40 -7.58 22.27 12.98
C ASP A 40 -7.33 21.18 11.94
N ARG A 41 -6.97 21.61 10.72
CA ARG A 41 -6.60 20.72 9.62
C ARG A 41 -5.41 19.82 9.98
N MET A 42 -4.37 20.38 10.60
CA MET A 42 -3.21 19.60 11.07
C MET A 42 -3.57 18.64 12.22
N ILE A 43 -4.37 19.09 13.20
CA ILE A 43 -4.83 18.26 14.33
C ILE A 43 -5.63 17.06 13.83
N ARG A 44 -6.45 17.26 12.81
CA ARG A 44 -7.23 16.19 12.16
C ARG A 44 -6.36 15.18 11.40
N GLY A 45 -5.08 15.47 11.18
CA GLY A 45 -4.15 14.59 10.44
C GLY A 45 -4.02 14.92 8.95
N ALA A 46 -4.66 15.99 8.46
CA ALA A 46 -4.68 16.38 7.06
C ALA A 46 -3.43 17.21 6.65
N TYR A 47 -2.24 16.67 6.92
CA TYR A 47 -0.94 17.31 6.64
C TYR A 47 0.01 16.39 5.86
N VAL A 48 0.99 16.99 5.18
CA VAL A 48 2.04 16.27 4.42
C VAL A 48 3.40 16.39 5.11
N GLY A 49 4.17 15.30 5.17
CA GLY A 49 5.51 15.27 5.78
C GLY A 49 5.49 15.28 7.32
N THR A 50 6.65 15.50 7.93
CA THR A 50 6.82 15.44 9.39
C THR A 50 6.33 16.74 10.06
N LEU A 51 5.58 16.62 11.16
CA LEU A 51 5.24 17.77 12.00
C LEU A 51 6.45 18.17 12.86
N TYR A 52 6.64 19.47 13.07
CA TYR A 52 7.69 20.02 13.93
C TYR A 52 7.16 21.23 14.71
N PRO A 53 7.72 21.54 15.90
CA PRO A 53 7.31 22.71 16.67
C PRO A 53 7.36 24.00 15.84
N GLY A 54 6.29 24.79 15.86
CA GLY A 54 6.19 26.05 15.11
C GLY A 54 5.73 25.91 13.65
N ARG A 55 5.38 24.70 13.19
CA ARG A 55 4.79 24.50 11.86
C ARG A 55 3.45 25.25 11.71
N THR A 56 3.33 26.06 10.66
CA THR A 56 2.18 26.94 10.41
C THR A 56 1.25 26.46 9.29
N SER A 57 1.67 25.47 8.49
CA SER A 57 0.93 25.01 7.32
C SER A 57 0.88 23.50 7.20
N SER A 58 -0.28 22.99 6.79
CA SER A 58 -0.48 21.57 6.49
C SER A 58 0.21 21.10 5.19
N ARG A 59 0.60 22.04 4.30
CA ARG A 59 1.10 21.74 2.94
C ARG A 59 2.60 22.01 2.80
N VAL A 60 3.35 21.03 2.29
CA VAL A 60 4.82 21.14 2.13
C VAL A 60 5.22 22.22 1.11
N GLN A 61 4.48 22.37 0.01
CA GLN A 61 4.77 23.39 -1.00
C GLN A 61 4.62 24.81 -0.45
N GLN A 62 3.60 25.05 0.38
CA GLN A 62 3.39 26.34 1.02
C GLN A 62 4.56 26.65 1.97
N ILE A 63 5.02 25.67 2.76
CA ILE A 63 6.21 25.82 3.62
C ILE A 63 7.46 26.15 2.80
N ARG A 64 7.69 25.46 1.68
CA ARG A 64 8.84 25.74 0.78
C ARG A 64 8.77 27.15 0.21
N LYS A 65 7.58 27.58 -0.20
CA LYS A 65 7.31 28.93 -0.72
C LYS A 65 7.55 29.99 0.36
N ASP A 66 7.02 29.78 1.57
CA ASP A 66 7.17 30.69 2.71
C ASP A 66 8.63 30.78 3.18
N ALA A 67 9.40 29.69 3.02
CA ALA A 67 10.84 29.63 3.29
C ALA A 67 11.73 30.14 2.14
N GLY A 68 11.15 30.62 1.03
CA GLY A 68 11.90 31.16 -0.11
C GLY A 68 12.66 30.11 -0.94
N VAL A 69 12.33 28.82 -0.80
CA VAL A 69 12.96 27.72 -1.55
C VAL A 69 12.26 27.57 -2.91
N SER A 70 12.97 27.93 -3.99
CA SER A 70 12.50 27.78 -5.38
C SER A 70 12.14 26.32 -5.70
N SER A 71 11.00 26.11 -6.38
CA SER A 71 10.57 24.80 -6.90
C SER A 71 11.38 24.30 -8.10
N ARG A 72 12.20 25.16 -8.71
CA ARG A 72 13.14 24.80 -9.78
C ARG A 72 14.56 24.62 -9.22
N PRO A 73 15.29 23.56 -9.59
CA PRO A 73 16.72 23.48 -9.30
C PRO A 73 17.41 24.71 -9.91
N SER A 74 18.33 25.33 -9.16
CA SER A 74 18.99 26.55 -9.61
C SER A 74 19.78 26.30 -10.89
N ALA A 75 19.77 27.25 -11.82
CA ALA A 75 20.53 27.16 -13.07
C ALA A 75 22.04 26.90 -12.84
N SER A 76 22.57 27.30 -11.68
CA SER A 76 23.93 26.98 -11.23
C SER A 76 24.22 25.49 -11.06
N TYR A 77 23.19 24.67 -10.77
CA TYR A 77 23.30 23.22 -10.66
C TYR A 77 23.37 22.55 -12.05
N LEU A 78 22.70 23.13 -13.05
CA LEU A 78 22.74 22.66 -14.45
C LEU A 78 24.02 23.10 -15.17
N SER A 79 24.58 24.27 -14.85
CA SER A 79 25.85 24.74 -15.43
C SER A 79 27.08 23.97 -14.92
N GLY A 80 26.96 23.22 -13.82
CA GLY A 80 28.02 22.37 -13.27
C GLY A 80 28.14 20.99 -13.92
N LEU A 81 27.23 20.62 -14.83
CA LEU A 81 27.25 19.33 -15.55
C LEU A 81 28.02 19.39 -16.87
N ASN A 82 28.37 20.58 -17.37
CA ASN A 82 29.30 20.74 -18.48
C ASN A 82 30.67 21.11 -17.92
N GLY A 83 31.58 20.13 -17.93
CA GLY A 83 32.96 20.30 -17.47
C GLY A 83 33.75 21.38 -18.24
N PRO A 84 34.93 21.77 -17.74
CA PRO A 84 35.69 22.88 -18.27
C PRO A 84 36.36 22.50 -19.60
N GLY A 85 35.98 23.14 -20.71
CA GLY A 85 36.74 22.99 -21.96
C GLY A 85 36.02 23.41 -23.24
N SER A 86 35.87 24.70 -23.48
CA SER A 86 36.12 25.32 -24.81
C SER A 86 35.95 26.83 -24.72
N ALA A 87 37.02 27.57 -25.03
CA ALA A 87 37.04 29.02 -25.09
C ALA A 87 36.49 29.56 -26.43
N GLY A 88 35.78 30.70 -26.39
CA GLY A 88 35.50 31.59 -27.52
C GLY A 88 34.19 32.40 -27.38
N PRO A 89 34.06 33.58 -28.02
CA PRO A 89 34.22 34.90 -27.38
C PRO A 89 32.88 35.72 -27.25
N PRO A 90 32.88 36.99 -26.76
CA PRO A 90 31.75 37.55 -26.00
C PRO A 90 30.74 38.41 -26.81
N SER A 91 29.45 38.30 -26.40
CA SER A 91 28.34 39.30 -26.36
C SER A 91 27.95 40.05 -27.66
N PRO A 92 26.82 40.82 -27.74
CA PRO A 92 25.67 41.04 -26.84
C PRO A 92 24.27 40.99 -27.55
N VAL A 93 23.22 41.37 -26.82
CA VAL A 93 22.01 42.14 -27.25
C VAL A 93 20.65 41.44 -27.05
N SER A 94 19.83 42.14 -26.25
CA SER A 94 18.39 42.09 -25.98
C SER A 94 17.45 41.25 -26.85
N SER A 95 16.47 40.62 -26.22
CA SER A 95 15.07 41.01 -26.42
C SER A 95 14.15 40.33 -25.40
N GLU A 96 13.31 41.15 -24.80
CA GLU A 96 12.10 40.74 -24.10
C GLU A 96 11.24 39.91 -25.06
N LYS A 97 10.98 38.64 -24.73
CA LYS A 97 9.81 37.92 -25.24
C LYS A 97 9.16 37.15 -24.12
N SER A 98 7.94 37.59 -23.84
CA SER A 98 6.89 36.93 -23.11
C SER A 98 6.55 35.60 -23.80
N ASP A 99 7.14 34.51 -23.36
CA ASP A 99 6.64 33.18 -23.65
C ASP A 99 5.79 32.73 -22.46
N ASP A 100 4.52 33.15 -22.53
CA ASP A 100 3.38 32.63 -21.78
C ASP A 100 3.12 31.18 -22.23
N VAL A 101 4.02 30.27 -21.87
CA VAL A 101 3.77 28.83 -21.93
C VAL A 101 3.41 28.41 -20.51
N GLY A 102 2.10 28.35 -20.28
CA GLY A 102 1.48 27.93 -19.02
C GLY A 102 2.17 26.71 -18.45
N ASP A 103 2.95 26.95 -17.39
CA ASP A 103 3.51 25.92 -16.52
C ASP A 103 2.34 25.37 -15.70
N THR A 104 1.53 24.50 -16.32
CA THR A 104 0.59 23.61 -15.62
C THR A 104 1.39 22.54 -14.89
N ALA A 105 2.29 22.97 -14.00
CA ALA A 105 2.85 22.14 -12.96
C ALA A 105 1.73 21.86 -11.96
N SER A 106 1.07 20.73 -12.20
CA SER A 106 0.01 20.09 -11.41
C SER A 106 -0.07 20.55 -9.95
N THR A 107 -0.99 21.48 -9.73
CA THR A 107 -1.68 21.69 -8.45
C THR A 107 -2.64 20.51 -8.22
N GLY A 108 -2.12 19.29 -8.14
CA GLY A 108 -2.92 18.05 -8.08
C GLY A 108 -2.82 17.37 -6.72
N TYR A 109 -3.84 17.51 -5.89
CA TYR A 109 -4.17 16.44 -4.97
C TYR A 109 -4.38 15.15 -5.78
N GLY A 110 -3.72 14.05 -5.41
CA GLY A 110 -4.30 12.71 -5.61
C GLY A 110 -4.03 11.93 -6.89
N SER A 111 -2.86 11.99 -7.52
CA SER A 111 -2.48 10.95 -8.49
C SER A 111 -1.14 10.30 -8.15
N TYR A 112 -1.17 8.98 -8.02
CA TYR A 112 0.01 8.17 -7.74
C TYR A 112 1.00 8.26 -8.92
N PRO A 113 2.29 8.58 -8.71
CA PRO A 113 3.22 8.85 -9.80
C PRO A 113 3.33 7.69 -10.80
N ALA A 114 3.44 8.01 -12.09
CA ALA A 114 3.49 7.02 -13.16
C ALA A 114 4.80 6.22 -13.15
N GLU A 115 5.90 6.91 -12.85
CA GLU A 115 7.26 6.40 -12.78
C GLU A 115 7.47 5.34 -11.68
N LEU A 116 6.63 5.35 -10.65
CA LEU A 116 6.67 4.37 -9.57
C LEU A 116 5.95 3.06 -9.93
N GLY A 117 5.32 2.98 -11.11
CA GLY A 117 4.51 1.84 -11.51
C GLY A 117 3.18 1.77 -10.74
N PRO A 118 2.49 0.62 -10.75
CA PRO A 118 1.22 0.44 -10.04
C PRO A 118 1.44 0.22 -8.54
N PRO A 119 0.66 0.86 -7.64
CA PRO A 119 0.81 0.69 -6.20
C PRO A 119 0.48 -0.74 -5.74
N MET A 120 1.10 -1.17 -4.64
CA MET A 120 0.78 -2.42 -3.97
C MET A 120 -0.36 -2.22 -2.97
N VAL A 121 -1.35 -3.11 -2.98
CA VAL A 121 -2.48 -3.13 -2.06
C VAL A 121 -2.58 -4.48 -1.36
N ARG A 122 -2.88 -4.46 -0.06
CA ARG A 122 -3.20 -5.65 0.73
C ARG A 122 -4.50 -5.43 1.48
N ILE A 123 -5.48 -6.31 1.30
CA ILE A 123 -6.67 -6.33 2.17
C ILE A 123 -6.48 -7.39 3.25
N HIS A 124 -6.21 -6.92 4.45
CA HIS A 124 -5.95 -7.73 5.62
C HIS A 124 -7.21 -7.80 6.50
N SER A 125 -7.60 -9.01 6.89
CA SER A 125 -8.68 -9.20 7.86
C SER A 125 -8.02 -9.47 9.20
N GLU A 126 -8.41 -8.72 10.23
CA GLU A 126 -7.94 -8.85 11.60
C GLU A 126 -7.89 -10.32 12.04
N CYS A 127 -6.77 -10.67 12.67
CA CYS A 127 -6.53 -11.96 13.30
C CYS A 127 -5.69 -11.73 14.56
N TYR A 128 -6.35 -11.34 15.65
CA TYR A 128 -5.74 -11.09 16.96
C TYR A 128 -4.79 -12.20 17.40
N THR A 129 -5.20 -13.46 17.22
CA THR A 129 -4.38 -14.61 17.63
C THR A 129 -3.06 -14.70 16.87
N GLY A 130 -3.08 -14.47 15.55
CA GLY A 130 -1.87 -14.56 14.73
C GLY A 130 -0.99 -13.31 14.81
N GLU A 131 -1.61 -12.14 14.94
CA GLU A 131 -0.93 -10.83 14.84
C GLU A 131 -0.42 -10.30 16.18
N THR A 132 -1.15 -10.56 17.28
CA THR A 132 -0.86 -9.95 18.58
C THR A 132 -0.29 -10.93 19.59
N VAL A 133 -0.73 -12.20 19.55
CA VAL A 133 -0.29 -13.22 20.52
C VAL A 133 0.49 -14.36 19.88
N TRP A 134 1.02 -14.14 18.66
CA TRP A 134 1.98 -15.03 17.98
C TRP A 134 1.53 -16.49 17.84
N SER A 135 0.25 -16.72 17.58
CA SER A 135 -0.28 -18.07 17.42
C SER A 135 0.32 -18.77 16.20
N ALA A 136 0.83 -19.99 16.41
CA ALA A 136 1.31 -20.89 15.35
C ALA A 136 0.19 -21.66 14.62
N ARG A 137 -1.09 -21.36 14.91
CA ARG A 137 -2.25 -22.00 14.27
C ARG A 137 -2.55 -21.46 12.88
N CYS A 138 -2.03 -20.29 12.53
CA CYS A 138 -2.24 -19.66 11.25
C CYS A 138 -1.04 -18.79 10.86
N ASP A 139 -0.98 -18.41 9.59
CA ASP A 139 0.07 -17.57 9.01
C ASP A 139 -0.30 -16.07 8.99
N CYS A 140 -1.38 -15.66 9.66
CA CYS A 140 -1.93 -14.30 9.53
C CYS A 140 -0.96 -13.19 9.96
N GLY A 141 -0.21 -13.40 11.04
CA GLY A 141 0.80 -12.44 11.51
C GLY A 141 1.91 -12.26 10.47
N GLU A 142 2.44 -13.36 9.95
CA GLU A 142 3.49 -13.33 8.91
C GLU A 142 3.01 -12.67 7.62
N GLN A 143 1.76 -12.91 7.22
CA GLN A 143 1.19 -12.26 6.05
C GLN A 143 1.05 -10.74 6.25
N LEU A 144 0.83 -10.26 7.47
CA LEU A 144 0.79 -8.83 7.77
C LEU A 144 2.20 -8.23 7.71
N ASP A 145 3.16 -8.90 8.35
CA ASP A 145 4.56 -8.48 8.40
C ASP A 145 5.19 -8.46 7.00
N GLU A 146 4.95 -9.48 6.19
CA GLU A 146 5.49 -9.56 4.83
C GLU A 146 4.86 -8.50 3.92
N ALA A 147 3.56 -8.23 4.06
CA ALA A 147 2.92 -7.12 3.33
C ALA A 147 3.58 -5.77 3.70
N ALA A 148 3.79 -5.53 4.99
CA ALA A 148 4.43 -4.31 5.47
C ALA A 148 5.88 -4.21 4.99
N ARG A 149 6.64 -5.33 5.01
CA ARG A 149 8.01 -5.40 4.51
C ARG A 149 8.07 -5.07 3.03
N LEU A 150 7.27 -5.74 2.19
CA LEU A 150 7.21 -5.52 0.74
C LEU A 150 6.85 -4.08 0.38
N MET A 151 5.95 -3.44 1.12
CA MET A 151 5.55 -2.04 0.89
C MET A 151 6.53 -1.00 1.48
N SER A 152 7.45 -1.44 2.34
CA SER A 152 8.46 -0.57 2.99
C SER A 152 9.82 -0.58 2.29
N LEU A 153 10.05 -1.47 1.32
CA LEU A 153 11.32 -1.48 0.58
C LEU A 153 11.52 -0.12 -0.15
N PRO A 154 12.74 0.23 -0.55
CA PRO A 154 12.97 1.43 -1.36
C PRO A 154 12.42 1.27 -2.77
N ALA A 155 11.94 2.37 -3.36
CA ALA A 155 11.70 2.42 -4.80
C ALA A 155 13.05 2.46 -5.52
N PRO A 156 13.21 1.79 -6.68
CA PRO A 156 14.35 2.03 -7.53
C PRO A 156 14.32 3.52 -7.92
N THR A 157 15.31 4.26 -7.46
CA THR A 157 15.52 5.64 -7.88
C THR A 157 15.83 5.64 -9.38
N PRO A 158 15.16 6.46 -10.20
CA PRO A 158 15.60 6.63 -11.58
C PRO A 158 16.98 7.31 -11.60
N VAL A 159 17.96 6.56 -12.13
CA VAL A 159 19.26 6.96 -12.71
C VAL A 159 20.48 7.06 -11.79
N SER A 160 21.45 6.17 -12.04
CA SER A 160 22.88 6.50 -12.11
C SER A 160 23.52 5.70 -13.27
N THR A 161 24.07 6.43 -14.24
CA THR A 161 25.14 6.12 -15.22
C THR A 161 25.86 4.77 -15.11
N PRO A 162 26.18 4.07 -16.23
CA PRO A 162 27.04 2.88 -16.20
C PRO A 162 28.45 3.25 -15.71
N GLY A 163 28.90 2.63 -14.62
CA GLY A 163 30.28 2.75 -14.12
C GLY A 163 30.42 3.35 -12.72
N SER A 164 29.83 2.71 -11.71
CA SER A 164 30.23 2.93 -10.32
C SER A 164 30.11 1.60 -9.58
N GLU A 165 31.21 0.86 -9.56
CA GLU A 165 31.41 -0.26 -8.65
C GLU A 165 31.22 0.19 -7.20
N LEU A 166 30.58 -0.64 -6.38
CA LEU A 166 31.07 -1.06 -5.07
C LEU A 166 30.12 -2.13 -4.47
N SER A 167 30.68 -3.34 -4.40
CA SER A 167 30.44 -4.36 -3.36
C SER A 167 29.25 -5.32 -3.50
N GLU A 168 29.57 -6.50 -4.02
CA GLU A 168 28.84 -7.78 -3.96
C GLU A 168 28.48 -8.24 -2.54
N PRO A 169 27.37 -8.99 -2.40
CA PRO A 169 27.35 -10.18 -1.56
C PRO A 169 27.04 -11.44 -2.39
N HIS A 170 28.06 -12.28 -2.60
CA HIS A 170 27.93 -13.72 -2.93
C HIS A 170 27.44 -14.48 -1.66
N ALA A 171 26.72 -15.61 -1.66
CA ALA A 171 26.22 -16.54 -2.68
C ALA A 171 25.12 -17.46 -2.07
N HIS A 172 24.37 -18.11 -2.97
CA HIS A 172 23.47 -19.28 -2.84
C HIS A 172 21.94 -19.06 -2.91
N ASP A 173 21.43 -19.48 -4.07
CA ASP A 173 20.10 -19.98 -4.47
C ASP A 173 18.90 -19.03 -4.66
N ASN A 174 18.51 -18.95 -5.95
CA ASN A 174 17.34 -18.35 -6.60
C ASN A 174 17.09 -16.84 -6.41
N PRO A 175 17.14 -16.02 -7.50
CA PRO A 175 16.62 -14.66 -7.43
C PRO A 175 15.09 -14.75 -7.39
N THR A 176 14.55 -14.76 -6.17
CA THR A 176 13.15 -14.34 -5.95
C THR A 176 13.04 -12.94 -6.54
N PRO A 177 12.07 -12.64 -7.42
CA PRO A 177 11.94 -11.31 -8.01
C PRO A 177 11.76 -10.30 -6.87
N THR A 178 12.82 -9.54 -6.58
CA THR A 178 12.82 -8.49 -5.59
C THR A 178 11.89 -7.40 -6.11
N LEU A 179 10.65 -7.41 -5.62
CA LEU A 179 9.65 -6.44 -6.04
C LEU A 179 10.13 -5.04 -5.64
N PRO A 180 10.31 -4.11 -6.60
CA PRO A 180 10.66 -2.74 -6.29
C PRO A 180 9.50 -2.09 -5.53
N SER A 181 9.76 -1.55 -4.34
CA SER A 181 8.69 -0.97 -3.53
C SER A 181 8.46 0.48 -3.87
N CYS A 182 7.30 0.74 -4.42
CA CYS A 182 6.81 2.05 -4.81
C CYS A 182 5.99 2.73 -3.69
N GLY A 183 5.94 2.13 -2.49
CA GLY A 183 4.92 2.38 -1.48
C GLY A 183 3.71 1.46 -1.66
N GLY A 184 2.66 1.69 -0.88
CA GLY A 184 1.47 0.83 -0.91
C GLY A 184 0.54 1.08 0.26
N VAL A 185 -0.53 0.30 0.33
CA VAL A 185 -1.47 0.36 1.45
C VAL A 185 -1.92 -1.02 1.91
N ILE A 186 -1.94 -1.21 3.23
CA ILE A 186 -2.65 -2.30 3.88
C ILE A 186 -3.98 -1.75 4.39
N ILE A 187 -5.08 -2.22 3.83
CA ILE A 187 -6.42 -2.01 4.36
C ILE A 187 -6.67 -3.09 5.42
N TYR A 188 -6.60 -2.69 6.68
CA TYR A 188 -6.80 -3.54 7.84
C TYR A 188 -8.26 -3.46 8.29
N LEU A 189 -9.02 -4.52 7.97
CA LEU A 189 -10.42 -4.62 8.31
C LEU A 189 -10.61 -5.39 9.61
N ARG A 190 -11.27 -4.78 10.60
CA ARG A 190 -11.63 -5.39 11.89
C ARG A 190 -12.81 -6.35 11.79
N GLN A 191 -12.56 -7.47 11.14
CA GLN A 191 -13.52 -8.55 10.88
C GLN A 191 -12.94 -9.91 11.27
N GLU A 192 -12.57 -10.01 12.54
CA GLU A 192 -12.01 -11.21 13.17
C GLU A 192 -12.81 -12.48 12.89
N GLY A 193 -12.11 -13.61 12.76
CA GLY A 193 -12.71 -14.93 12.61
C GLY A 193 -13.45 -15.13 11.29
N ARG A 194 -13.15 -14.35 10.25
CA ARG A 194 -13.98 -14.28 9.02
C ARG A 194 -15.38 -13.69 9.28
N GLY A 195 -15.45 -12.71 10.18
CA GLY A 195 -16.66 -11.97 10.50
C GLY A 195 -17.47 -12.55 11.67
N ILE A 196 -17.11 -13.72 12.22
CA ILE A 196 -17.82 -14.32 13.38
C ILE A 196 -17.32 -13.79 14.74
N GLY A 197 -16.17 -13.11 14.75
CA GLY A 197 -15.56 -12.56 15.96
C GLY A 197 -14.66 -13.54 16.74
N LEU A 198 -13.87 -12.98 17.67
CA LEU A 198 -12.84 -13.72 18.41
C LEU A 198 -13.41 -14.85 19.27
N LYS A 199 -14.49 -14.58 20.00
CA LYS A 199 -15.12 -15.57 20.89
C LYS A 199 -15.53 -16.83 20.14
N GLU A 200 -16.20 -16.66 18.99
CA GLU A 200 -16.67 -17.78 18.19
C GLU A 200 -15.52 -18.50 17.48
N LYS A 201 -14.49 -17.77 17.05
CA LYS A 201 -13.24 -18.35 16.55
C LYS A 201 -12.56 -19.26 17.59
N LEU A 202 -12.49 -18.85 18.85
CA LEU A 202 -11.91 -19.69 19.91
C LEU A 202 -12.74 -20.96 20.16
N LYS A 203 -14.07 -20.89 20.07
CA LYS A 203 -14.90 -22.11 20.10
C LYS A 203 -14.62 -23.03 18.90
N ALA A 204 -14.46 -22.46 17.70
CA ALA A 204 -14.12 -23.23 16.51
C ALA A 204 -12.76 -23.92 16.65
N TYR A 205 -11.79 -23.28 17.32
CA TYR A 205 -10.52 -23.91 17.67
C TYR A 205 -10.69 -25.11 18.61
N ASN A 206 -11.53 -25.02 19.64
CA ASN A 206 -11.78 -26.16 20.51
C ASN A 206 -12.38 -27.34 19.74
N LEU A 207 -13.26 -27.09 18.76
CA LEU A 207 -13.79 -28.14 17.88
C LEU A 207 -12.71 -28.71 16.96
N GLN A 208 -11.78 -27.89 16.49
CA GLN A 208 -10.64 -28.37 15.69
C GLN A 208 -9.68 -29.24 16.50
N ASP A 209 -9.49 -28.91 17.78
CA ASP A 209 -8.71 -29.73 18.72
C ASP A 209 -9.36 -31.10 18.97
N LEU A 210 -10.68 -31.22 18.76
CA LEU A 210 -11.43 -32.48 18.76
C LEU A 210 -11.42 -33.23 17.42
N GLY A 211 -10.73 -32.70 16.41
CA GLY A 211 -10.52 -33.35 15.11
C GLY A 211 -11.36 -32.82 13.95
N HIS A 212 -12.24 -31.83 14.19
CA HIS A 212 -13.00 -31.19 13.11
C HIS A 212 -12.11 -30.28 12.26
N ASP A 213 -12.37 -30.16 10.96
CA ASP A 213 -11.70 -29.12 10.18
C ASP A 213 -12.36 -27.74 10.37
N THR A 214 -11.74 -26.69 9.82
CA THR A 214 -12.23 -25.30 10.00
C THR A 214 -13.65 -25.10 9.47
N MET A 215 -14.03 -25.72 8.35
CA MET A 215 -15.38 -25.59 7.80
C MET A 215 -16.38 -26.35 8.66
N GLU A 216 -16.06 -27.58 9.05
CA GLU A 216 -16.92 -28.41 9.91
C GLU A 216 -17.18 -27.73 11.26
N ALA A 217 -16.14 -27.19 11.89
CA ALA A 217 -16.26 -26.46 13.14
C ALA A 217 -17.21 -25.25 13.01
N ASN A 218 -17.13 -24.51 11.91
CA ASN A 218 -18.05 -23.38 11.66
C ASN A 218 -19.50 -23.85 11.47
N LEU A 219 -19.72 -24.94 10.72
CA LEU A 219 -21.07 -25.50 10.51
C LEU A 219 -21.69 -26.00 11.82
N LEU A 220 -20.91 -26.67 12.67
CA LEU A 220 -21.34 -27.11 14.01
C LEU A 220 -21.77 -25.94 14.89
N LEU A 221 -21.09 -24.81 14.77
CA LEU A 221 -21.43 -23.56 15.46
C LEU A 221 -22.53 -22.74 14.76
N ARG A 222 -23.11 -23.24 13.66
CA ARG A 222 -24.13 -22.59 12.83
C ARG A 222 -23.66 -21.25 12.23
N HIS A 223 -22.37 -21.13 12.00
CA HIS A 223 -21.76 -19.97 11.34
C HIS A 223 -21.65 -20.22 9.83
N PRO A 224 -21.74 -19.16 8.99
CA PRO A 224 -21.40 -19.28 7.58
C PRO A 224 -19.90 -19.58 7.41
N GLY A 225 -19.52 -20.17 6.27
CA GLY A 225 -18.11 -20.48 5.98
C GLY A 225 -17.20 -19.24 5.88
N ASP A 226 -17.78 -18.11 5.48
CA ASP A 226 -17.16 -16.78 5.45
C ASP A 226 -18.27 -15.71 5.54
N ALA A 227 -18.25 -14.85 6.56
CA ALA A 227 -19.24 -13.79 6.77
C ALA A 227 -18.73 -12.39 6.36
N ARG A 228 -17.54 -12.32 5.75
CA ARG A 228 -16.88 -11.03 5.48
C ARG A 228 -17.51 -10.29 4.31
N SER A 229 -17.42 -8.97 4.39
CA SER A 229 -17.69 -8.05 3.28
C SER A 229 -16.45 -7.24 2.95
N TYR A 230 -16.23 -6.98 1.66
CA TYR A 230 -15.08 -6.20 1.17
C TYR A 230 -15.48 -4.86 0.57
N GLY A 231 -16.77 -4.51 0.54
CA GLY A 231 -17.23 -3.22 0.02
C GLY A 231 -16.63 -2.02 0.77
N LEU A 232 -16.43 -2.15 2.09
CA LEU A 232 -15.74 -1.12 2.88
C LEU A 232 -14.27 -0.95 2.44
N ALA A 233 -13.57 -2.04 2.10
CA ALA A 233 -12.21 -1.94 1.57
C ALA A 233 -12.19 -1.22 0.22
N THR A 234 -13.15 -1.50 -0.67
CA THR A 234 -13.30 -0.78 -1.94
C THR A 234 -13.50 0.72 -1.68
N ALA A 235 -14.43 1.10 -0.79
CA ALA A 235 -14.67 2.50 -0.44
C ALA A 235 -13.43 3.21 0.14
N MET A 236 -12.68 2.55 1.03
CA MET A 236 -11.42 3.07 1.57
C MET A 236 -10.37 3.28 0.47
N LEU A 237 -10.25 2.35 -0.48
CA LEU A 237 -9.31 2.50 -1.61
C LEU A 237 -9.68 3.69 -2.52
N LEU A 238 -10.97 3.89 -2.81
CA LEU A 238 -11.43 5.03 -3.59
C LEU A 238 -11.14 6.36 -2.90
N ASP A 239 -11.37 6.43 -1.58
CA ASP A 239 -11.05 7.61 -0.79
C ASP A 239 -9.53 7.88 -0.75
N LEU A 240 -8.70 6.83 -0.76
CA LEU A 240 -7.24 6.94 -0.83
C LEU A 240 -6.69 7.30 -2.23
N GLY A 241 -7.57 7.56 -3.21
CA GLY A 241 -7.16 7.88 -4.58
C GLY A 241 -6.61 6.68 -5.35
N LEU A 242 -7.02 5.47 -4.99
CA LEU A 242 -6.67 4.22 -5.68
C LEU A 242 -7.81 3.69 -6.55
N GLY A 243 -8.77 4.57 -6.87
CA GLY A 243 -9.82 4.29 -7.84
C GLY A 243 -9.30 4.34 -9.28
N ARG A 244 -10.04 3.68 -10.17
CA ARG A 244 -9.77 3.67 -11.61
C ARG A 244 -9.65 5.09 -12.18
N GLU A 245 -10.51 6.00 -11.73
CA GLU A 245 -10.54 7.40 -12.18
C GLU A 245 -9.34 8.22 -11.69
N ASP A 246 -8.71 7.82 -10.57
CA ASP A 246 -7.61 8.55 -9.93
C ASP A 246 -6.24 8.15 -10.47
N LEU A 247 -6.09 6.86 -10.77
CA LEU A 247 -4.83 6.28 -11.23
C LEU A 247 -4.58 6.50 -12.72
N GLY A 248 -5.62 6.84 -13.48
CA GLY A 248 -5.53 7.13 -14.91
C GLY A 248 -5.15 5.93 -15.76
N VAL A 249 -4.56 6.20 -16.92
CA VAL A 249 -4.18 5.19 -17.93
C VAL A 249 -2.67 5.14 -18.16
N ASP A 250 -2.17 3.97 -18.57
CA ASP A 250 -0.78 3.77 -18.98
C ASP A 250 -0.53 4.37 -20.39
N ALA A 251 0.72 4.36 -20.84
CA ALA A 251 1.11 4.88 -22.16
C ALA A 251 0.40 4.18 -23.34
N ARG A 252 -0.24 3.03 -23.11
CA ARG A 252 -1.01 2.26 -24.10
C ARG A 252 -2.52 2.48 -23.97
N GLY A 253 -2.96 3.34 -23.06
CA GLY A 253 -4.37 3.65 -22.82
C GLY A 253 -5.11 2.64 -21.93
N HIS A 254 -4.40 1.73 -21.25
CA HIS A 254 -5.03 0.79 -20.31
C HIS A 254 -5.11 1.39 -18.91
N ASP A 255 -6.15 1.04 -18.13
CA ASP A 255 -6.25 1.45 -16.72
C ASP A 255 -4.98 1.06 -15.95
N ARG A 256 -4.39 2.00 -15.20
CA ARG A 256 -3.18 1.73 -14.42
C ARG A 256 -3.43 0.79 -13.24
N GLY A 257 -4.56 0.97 -12.53
CA GLY A 257 -4.97 0.16 -11.39
C GLY A 257 -3.87 -0.11 -10.36
N PHE A 258 -4.03 -1.17 -9.58
CA PHE A 258 -3.07 -1.57 -8.56
C PHE A 258 -2.79 -3.07 -8.55
N LYS A 259 -1.69 -3.45 -7.89
CA LYS A 259 -1.32 -4.84 -7.62
C LYS A 259 -1.94 -5.29 -6.31
N LEU A 260 -2.69 -6.38 -6.30
CA LEU A 260 -3.31 -6.91 -5.10
C LEU A 260 -2.54 -8.12 -4.55
N LEU A 261 -1.98 -7.98 -3.36
CA LEU A 261 -1.23 -9.02 -2.66
C LEU A 261 -2.18 -10.01 -1.97
N THR A 262 -2.56 -11.08 -2.70
CA THR A 262 -3.52 -12.07 -2.24
C THR A 262 -3.40 -13.43 -2.93
N ASN A 263 -3.76 -14.47 -2.18
CA ASN A 263 -3.97 -15.82 -2.70
C ASN A 263 -5.45 -16.14 -2.92
N ASN A 264 -6.37 -15.29 -2.46
CA ASN A 264 -7.80 -15.56 -2.59
C ASN A 264 -8.33 -14.92 -3.89
N PRO A 265 -8.67 -15.70 -4.93
CA PRO A 265 -9.21 -15.16 -6.17
C PRO A 265 -10.57 -14.47 -5.99
N ASP A 266 -11.39 -14.92 -5.03
CA ASP A 266 -12.68 -14.30 -4.75
C ASP A 266 -12.50 -12.91 -4.12
N LYS A 267 -11.43 -12.73 -3.33
CA LYS A 267 -11.05 -11.42 -2.79
C LYS A 267 -10.70 -10.42 -3.90
N VAL A 268 -10.09 -10.87 -5.00
CA VAL A 268 -9.79 -9.99 -6.16
C VAL A 268 -11.08 -9.39 -6.69
N ARG A 269 -12.09 -10.22 -6.99
CA ARG A 269 -13.38 -9.77 -7.52
C ARG A 269 -14.13 -8.89 -6.52
N ALA A 270 -14.13 -9.27 -5.24
CA ALA A 270 -14.85 -8.54 -4.22
C ALA A 270 -14.28 -7.13 -3.99
N VAL A 271 -12.96 -6.97 -4.08
CA VAL A 271 -12.28 -5.68 -3.89
C VAL A 271 -12.43 -4.77 -5.10
N GLU A 272 -12.46 -5.31 -6.33
CA GLU A 272 -12.71 -4.51 -7.54
C GLU A 272 -14.04 -3.74 -7.46
N GLY A 273 -15.00 -4.24 -6.69
CA GLY A 273 -16.35 -3.67 -6.61
C GLY A 273 -17.22 -4.07 -7.81
N PRO A 274 -18.54 -3.84 -7.74
CA PRO A 274 -19.47 -4.27 -8.78
C PRO A 274 -19.18 -3.63 -10.15
N ASN A 275 -18.67 -2.40 -10.16
CA ASN A 275 -18.35 -1.65 -11.38
C ASN A 275 -16.85 -1.64 -11.71
N ARG A 276 -16.03 -2.42 -11.00
CA ARG A 276 -14.56 -2.44 -11.14
C ARG A 276 -13.93 -1.06 -10.89
N GLU A 277 -14.49 -0.33 -9.94
CA GLU A 277 -14.04 0.99 -9.49
C GLU A 277 -12.64 0.97 -8.85
N ALA A 278 -12.25 -0.13 -8.20
CA ALA A 278 -10.92 -0.34 -7.64
C ALA A 278 -10.17 -1.41 -8.45
N LYS A 279 -9.70 -1.03 -9.64
CA LYS A 279 -9.14 -1.95 -10.63
C LYS A 279 -7.89 -2.71 -10.14
N VAL A 280 -7.99 -4.04 -10.10
CA VAL A 280 -6.84 -4.92 -9.88
C VAL A 280 -6.25 -5.29 -11.25
N ILE A 281 -5.00 -4.91 -11.50
CA ILE A 281 -4.31 -5.24 -12.77
C ILE A 281 -3.40 -6.46 -12.65
N GLU A 282 -2.99 -6.79 -11.42
CA GLU A 282 -2.08 -7.90 -11.14
C GLU A 282 -2.40 -8.49 -9.77
N ARG A 283 -2.50 -9.81 -9.70
CA ARG A 283 -2.51 -10.54 -8.43
C ARG A 283 -1.08 -10.91 -8.09
N VAL A 284 -0.59 -10.43 -6.95
CA VAL A 284 0.70 -10.85 -6.41
C VAL A 284 0.45 -11.97 -5.38
N PRO A 285 1.05 -13.15 -5.54
CA PRO A 285 0.89 -14.25 -4.58
C PRO A 285 1.56 -13.89 -3.24
N MET A 286 0.91 -14.31 -2.15
CA MET A 286 1.41 -14.23 -0.79
C MET A 286 1.79 -15.64 -0.32
N VAL A 287 2.86 -16.21 -0.86
CA VAL A 287 3.26 -17.57 -0.52
C VAL A 287 3.71 -17.63 0.95
N PRO A 288 3.28 -18.64 1.74
CA PRO A 288 3.74 -18.80 3.12
C PRO A 288 5.27 -18.82 3.23
N LEU A 289 5.80 -18.12 4.23
CA LEU A 289 7.26 -17.93 4.38
C LEU A 289 8.00 -19.26 4.57
N HIS A 290 7.41 -20.20 5.31
CA HIS A 290 8.00 -21.52 5.51
C HIS A 290 8.05 -22.36 4.23
N TRP A 291 7.13 -22.15 3.27
CA TRP A 291 7.23 -22.80 1.96
C TRP A 291 8.33 -22.17 1.10
N GLN A 292 8.48 -20.85 1.15
CA GLN A 292 9.52 -20.14 0.39
C GLN A 292 10.93 -20.46 0.88
N THR A 293 11.08 -20.76 2.17
CA THR A 293 12.40 -20.95 2.82
C THR A 293 12.71 -22.40 3.12
N GLY A 294 11.92 -23.35 2.61
CA GLY A 294 12.10 -24.77 2.90
C GLY A 294 11.98 -25.13 4.39
N GLY A 295 11.25 -24.32 5.16
CA GLY A 295 11.05 -24.48 6.59
C GLY A 295 12.09 -23.81 7.49
N GLU A 296 13.10 -23.13 6.94
CA GLU A 296 14.11 -22.43 7.75
C GLU A 296 13.55 -21.23 8.52
N ARG A 297 12.53 -20.56 7.94
CA ARG A 297 11.87 -19.41 8.56
C ARG A 297 10.36 -19.53 8.48
N GLY A 298 9.71 -18.89 9.42
CA GLY A 298 8.28 -18.74 9.48
C GLY A 298 7.55 -19.88 10.19
N VAL A 299 6.26 -19.66 10.44
CA VAL A 299 5.40 -20.54 11.21
C VAL A 299 5.14 -21.81 10.42
N HIS A 300 5.56 -22.95 10.97
CA HIS A 300 5.35 -24.27 10.40
C HIS A 300 4.83 -25.23 11.48
N GLY A 301 4.12 -26.28 11.07
CA GLY A 301 3.55 -27.27 11.98
C GLY A 301 2.22 -27.86 11.50
N PRO A 302 1.73 -28.92 12.15
CA PRO A 302 0.56 -29.66 11.69
C PRO A 302 -0.75 -28.86 11.75
N GLU A 303 -0.85 -27.86 12.63
CA GLU A 303 -2.03 -27.00 12.74
C GLU A 303 -2.09 -26.00 11.57
N VAL A 304 -0.98 -25.27 11.31
CA VAL A 304 -0.90 -24.31 10.20
C VAL A 304 -1.01 -25.00 8.84
N GLU A 305 -0.44 -26.20 8.67
CA GLU A 305 -0.55 -26.96 7.43
C GLU A 305 -2.00 -27.40 7.15
N ARG A 306 -2.72 -27.89 8.18
CA ARG A 306 -4.16 -28.21 8.05
C ARG A 306 -4.98 -26.97 7.70
N TYR A 307 -4.65 -25.83 8.30
CA TYR A 307 -5.29 -24.56 8.01
C TYR A 307 -5.03 -24.10 6.56
N LEU A 308 -3.80 -24.22 6.06
CA LEU A 308 -3.43 -23.90 4.68
C LEU A 308 -4.08 -24.86 3.68
N ALA A 309 -4.08 -26.16 3.95
CA ALA A 309 -4.78 -27.16 3.14
C ALA A 309 -6.27 -26.82 3.01
N THR A 310 -6.92 -26.45 4.11
CA THR A 310 -8.32 -26.00 4.09
C THR A 310 -8.53 -24.78 3.21
N LYS A 311 -7.62 -23.79 3.23
CA LYS A 311 -7.68 -22.62 2.33
C LYS A 311 -7.59 -23.01 0.85
N ILE A 312 -6.75 -23.97 0.51
CA ILE A 312 -6.58 -24.44 -0.87
C ILE A 312 -7.79 -25.25 -1.32
N GLU A 313 -8.12 -26.30 -0.57
CA GLU A 313 -9.12 -27.30 -0.97
C GLU A 313 -10.54 -26.74 -0.92
N LYS A 314 -10.88 -26.02 0.16
CA LYS A 314 -12.25 -25.56 0.40
C LYS A 314 -12.50 -24.14 -0.07
N PHE A 315 -11.49 -23.29 0.01
CA PHE A 315 -11.59 -21.86 -0.36
C PHE A 315 -10.79 -21.50 -1.62
N LYS A 316 -10.32 -22.50 -2.39
CA LYS A 316 -9.71 -22.35 -3.72
C LYS A 316 -8.58 -21.30 -3.78
N HIS A 317 -7.80 -21.19 -2.70
CA HIS A 317 -6.67 -20.24 -2.67
C HIS A 317 -5.56 -20.68 -3.64
N LEU A 318 -5.03 -19.71 -4.39
CA LEU A 318 -3.94 -19.87 -5.35
C LEU A 318 -2.61 -19.57 -4.64
N LEU A 319 -2.02 -20.59 -4.02
CA LEU A 319 -0.74 -20.47 -3.30
C LEU A 319 0.50 -20.65 -4.19
N SER A 320 0.33 -21.05 -5.45
CA SER A 320 1.40 -21.06 -6.45
C SER A 320 1.51 -19.71 -7.16
N GLY A 321 2.76 -19.29 -7.41
CA GLY A 321 3.09 -18.17 -8.29
C GLY A 321 2.78 -18.49 -9.74
#